data_AF-A0A2A3YCL3-F1
#
_entry.id   AF-A0A2A3YCL3-F1
#
_cell.length_a   1.000
_cell.length_b   1.000
_cell.length_c   1.000
_cell.angle_alpha   90.00
_cell.angle_beta   90.00
_cell.angle_gamma   90.00
#
_symmetry.space_group_name_H-M   'P 1'
#
loop_
_entity.id
_entity.type
_entity.pdbx_description
1 polymer ?
#
loop_
_entity_poly.entity_id
_entity_poly.type
_entity_poly.pdbx_seq_one_letter_code
_entity_poly.pdbx_strand_id
1 'polypeptide(L)'
;MTNKNVQVEAFQEAAAALKAERYWDHSSVDSQIEFLNALSDVAREVAYQLDRYKVLQPEAVKAYRAAAAEPLGPSFQEDTAELLLMGSLHNHIQQLYKSAVPGSTFLDRHDG
;
A
#
# COMPACT_ATOMS: atom_id res chain seq x y z
N MET A 1 29.98 -13.02 -21.63
CA MET A 1 28.53 -12.86 -21.39
C MET A 1 28.36 -12.41 -19.95
N THR A 2 28.05 -11.14 -19.72
CA THR A 2 27.70 -10.65 -18.38
C THR A 2 26.38 -11.27 -18.01
N ASN A 3 26.41 -12.17 -17.03
CA ASN A 3 25.23 -12.77 -16.40
C ASN A 3 24.53 -11.65 -15.63
N LYS A 4 23.75 -10.83 -16.34
CA LYS A 4 22.92 -9.80 -15.71
C LYS A 4 21.94 -10.53 -14.80
N ASN A 5 21.84 -10.07 -13.56
CA ASN A 5 20.98 -10.67 -12.57
C ASN A 5 19.52 -10.48 -13.02
N VAL A 6 18.83 -11.59 -13.32
CA VAL A 6 17.44 -11.60 -13.82
C VAL A 6 16.49 -10.77 -12.94
N GLN A 7 16.73 -10.71 -11.63
CA GLN A 7 15.93 -9.88 -10.72
C GLN A 7 16.15 -8.39 -10.95
N VAL A 8 17.39 -7.98 -11.24
CA VAL A 8 17.72 -6.59 -11.55
C VAL A 8 17.05 -6.15 -12.85
N GLU A 9 17.05 -7.01 -13.87
CA GLU A 9 16.37 -6.73 -15.14
C GLU A 9 14.85 -6.61 -14.93
N ALA A 10 14.24 -7.53 -14.18
CA ALA A 10 12.82 -7.48 -13.87
C ALA A 10 12.41 -6.18 -13.13
N PHE A 11 13.20 -5.73 -12.15
CA PHE A 11 12.93 -4.45 -11.48
C PHE A 11 13.06 -3.25 -12.42
N GLN A 12 14.04 -3.27 -13.33
CA GLN A 12 14.22 -2.20 -14.32
C GLN A 12 13.05 -2.14 -15.30
N GLU A 13 12.56 -3.29 -15.77
CA GLU A 13 11.41 -3.40 -16.66
C GLU A 13 10.12 -2.93 -15.97
N ALA A 14 9.86 -3.40 -14.75
CA ALA A 14 8.70 -2.96 -13.97
C ALA A 14 8.72 -1.44 -13.72
N ALA A 15 9.88 -0.89 -13.35
CA ALA A 15 10.05 0.55 -13.15
C ALA A 15 9.82 1.35 -14.45
N ALA A 16 10.29 0.83 -15.59
CA ALA A 16 10.06 1.45 -16.89
C ALA A 16 8.58 1.44 -17.28
N ALA A 17 7.89 0.32 -17.09
CA ALA A 17 6.45 0.19 -17.38
C ALA A 17 5.61 1.15 -16.51
N LEU A 18 5.84 1.16 -15.19
CA LEU A 18 5.16 2.08 -14.26
C LEU A 18 5.45 3.55 -14.58
N LYS A 19 6.66 3.86 -15.05
CA LYS A 19 7.02 5.22 -15.45
C LYS A 19 6.32 5.65 -16.74
N ALA A 20 6.17 4.76 -17.71
CA ALA A 20 5.51 5.06 -18.97
C ALA A 20 4.04 5.44 -18.76
N GLU A 21 3.37 4.76 -17.84
CA GLU A 21 1.95 4.97 -17.52
C GLU A 21 1.72 5.87 -16.28
N ARG A 22 2.74 6.63 -15.86
CA ARG A 22 2.69 7.44 -14.62
C ARG A 22 1.51 8.40 -14.55
N TYR A 23 1.05 8.90 -15.70
CA TYR A 23 -0.04 9.86 -15.81
C TYR A 23 -1.33 9.22 -16.31
N TRP A 24 -1.42 7.89 -16.28
CA TRP A 24 -2.69 7.20 -16.52
C TRP A 24 -3.70 7.67 -15.49
N ASP A 25 -4.86 8.12 -15.96
CA ASP A 25 -5.95 8.57 -15.10
C ASP A 25 -6.84 7.39 -14.66
N HIS A 26 -6.87 7.14 -13.34
CA HIS A 26 -7.80 6.20 -12.72
C HIS A 26 -9.05 6.96 -12.25
N SER A 27 -9.83 7.47 -13.21
CA SER A 27 -10.93 8.41 -12.93
C SER A 27 -12.12 7.80 -12.19
N SER A 28 -12.28 6.48 -12.22
CA SER A 28 -13.33 5.77 -11.46
C SER A 28 -12.78 5.15 -10.18
N VAL A 29 -13.61 5.10 -9.13
CA VAL A 29 -13.24 4.46 -7.85
C VAL A 29 -12.92 2.98 -8.06
N ASP A 30 -13.68 2.28 -8.90
CA ASP A 30 -13.43 0.86 -9.21
C ASP A 30 -12.06 0.67 -9.88
N SER A 31 -11.70 1.53 -10.84
CA SER A 31 -10.38 1.50 -11.49
C SER A 31 -9.24 1.81 -10.52
N GLN A 32 -9.45 2.72 -9.56
CA GLN A 32 -8.45 2.98 -8.51
C GLN A 32 -8.26 1.76 -7.60
N ILE A 33 -9.36 1.13 -7.17
CA ILE A 33 -9.32 -0.07 -6.34
C ILE A 33 -8.63 -1.21 -7.08
N GLU A 34 -8.98 -1.45 -8.35
CA GLU A 34 -8.33 -2.46 -9.19
C GLU A 34 -6.81 -2.22 -9.29
N PHE A 35 -6.41 -0.99 -9.60
CA PHE A 35 -5.00 -0.62 -9.68
C PHE A 35 -4.26 -0.79 -8.35
N LEU A 36 -4.83 -0.32 -7.23
CA LEU A 36 -4.21 -0.42 -5.91
C LEU A 36 -4.11 -1.87 -5.42
N ASN A 37 -5.06 -2.73 -5.79
CA ASN A 37 -4.98 -4.17 -5.55
C ASN A 37 -3.82 -4.79 -6.35
N ALA A 38 -3.68 -4.45 -7.64
CA ALA A 38 -2.56 -4.93 -8.46
C ALA A 38 -1.20 -4.41 -7.92
N LEU A 39 -1.16 -3.15 -7.49
CA LEU A 39 0.03 -2.55 -6.87
C LEU A 39 0.41 -3.24 -5.55
N SER A 40 -0.56 -3.78 -4.81
CA SER A 40 -0.33 -4.45 -3.52
C SER A 40 0.61 -5.64 -3.64
N ASP A 41 0.55 -6.41 -4.73
CA ASP A 41 1.47 -7.54 -4.93
C ASP A 41 2.90 -7.09 -5.21
N VAL A 42 3.06 -6.03 -6.02
CA VAL A 42 4.38 -5.43 -6.26
C VAL A 42 4.93 -4.79 -4.98
N ALA A 43 4.08 -4.08 -4.23
CA ALA A 43 4.46 -3.42 -2.99
C ALA A 43 4.89 -4.41 -1.91
N ARG A 44 4.24 -5.59 -1.83
CA ARG A 44 4.63 -6.66 -0.91
C ARG A 44 6.05 -7.16 -1.18
N GLU A 45 6.38 -7.42 -2.44
CA GLU A 45 7.73 -7.88 -2.81
C GLU A 45 8.78 -6.79 -2.60
N VAL A 46 8.44 -5.53 -2.92
CA VAL A 46 9.32 -4.39 -2.62
C VAL A 46 9.55 -4.27 -1.12
N ALA A 47 8.50 -4.36 -0.31
CA ALA A 47 8.59 -4.31 1.15
C ALA A 47 9.53 -5.38 1.70
N TYR A 48 9.38 -6.63 1.23
CA TYR A 48 10.29 -7.72 1.60
C TYR A 48 11.75 -7.38 1.31
N GLN A 49 12.06 -6.82 0.14
CA GLN A 49 13.44 -6.40 -0.18
C GLN A 49 13.92 -5.26 0.74
N LEU A 50 13.07 -4.25 1.02
CA LEU A 50 13.42 -3.15 1.91
C LEU A 50 13.73 -3.65 3.32
N ASP A 51 12.94 -4.58 3.85
CA ASP A 51 13.15 -5.20 5.16
C ASP A 51 14.42 -6.06 5.17
N ARG A 52 14.61 -6.90 4.14
CA ARG A 52 15.79 -7.75 3.98
C ARG A 52 17.10 -6.94 3.97
N TYR A 53 17.10 -5.81 3.28
CA TYR A 53 18.27 -4.94 3.16
C TYR A 53 18.33 -3.83 4.23
N LYS A 54 17.38 -3.80 5.17
CA LYS A 54 17.27 -2.79 6.24
C LYS A 54 17.33 -1.35 5.69
N VAL A 55 16.65 -1.13 4.56
CA VAL A 55 16.65 0.17 3.87
C VAL A 55 15.95 1.24 4.69
N LEU A 56 14.87 0.86 5.38
CA LEU A 56 14.15 1.76 6.27
C LEU A 56 14.72 1.70 7.69
N GLN A 57 14.83 2.86 8.32
CA GLN A 57 15.16 2.97 9.74
C GLN A 57 13.93 2.56 10.56
N PRO A 58 14.05 1.60 11.50
CA PRO A 58 12.92 1.16 12.33
C PRO A 58 12.21 2.33 13.06
N GLU A 59 12.96 3.35 13.49
CA GLU A 59 12.43 4.53 14.17
C GLU A 59 11.52 5.36 13.27
N ALA A 60 11.83 5.42 11.97
CA ALA A 60 10.98 6.10 10.99
C ALA A 60 9.67 5.35 10.77
N VAL A 61 9.72 4.01 10.73
CA VAL A 61 8.51 3.17 10.60
C VAL A 61 7.63 3.32 11.85
N LYS A 62 8.24 3.30 13.03
CA LYS A 62 7.55 3.53 14.30
C LYS A 62 6.88 4.90 14.37
N ALA A 63 7.60 5.95 13.97
CA ALA A 63 7.06 7.32 13.95
C ALA A 63 5.88 7.44 12.98
N TYR A 64 5.98 6.82 11.80
CA TYR A 64 4.88 6.78 10.84
C TYR A 64 3.66 6.05 11.40
N ARG A 65 3.87 4.88 12.00
CA ARG A 65 2.81 4.10 12.65
C ARG A 65 2.09 4.88 13.75
N ALA A 66 2.83 5.63 14.57
CA ALA A 66 2.26 6.45 15.63
C ALA A 66 1.47 7.66 15.09
N ALA A 67 1.82 8.16 13.91
CA ALA A 67 1.16 9.28 13.25
C ALA A 67 -0.01 8.86 12.34
N ALA A 68 -0.18 7.57 12.06
CA ALA A 68 -1.23 7.08 11.18
C ALA A 68 -2.62 7.33 11.77
N ALA A 69 -3.51 7.92 10.97
CA ALA A 69 -4.88 8.21 11.38
C ALA A 69 -5.72 6.94 11.59
N GLU A 70 -5.38 5.88 10.85
CA GLU A 70 -5.96 4.55 10.98
C GLU A 70 -4.87 3.56 11.38
N PRO A 71 -5.16 2.57 12.23
CA PRO A 71 -4.19 1.54 12.58
C PRO A 71 -3.66 0.82 11.33
N LEU A 72 -2.34 0.73 11.18
CA LEU A 72 -1.70 0.02 10.06
C LEU A 72 -1.66 -1.51 10.26
N GLY A 73 -1.96 -1.97 11.46
CA GLY A 73 -1.90 -3.38 11.86
C GLY A 73 -1.93 -3.53 13.39
N PRO A 74 -1.99 -4.77 13.90
CA PRO A 74 -2.06 -5.05 15.33
C PRO A 74 -0.85 -4.50 16.08
N SER A 75 -1.05 -3.90 17.25
CA SER A 75 0.00 -3.21 18.04
C SER A 75 1.25 -4.05 18.36
N PHE A 76 1.11 -5.38 18.36
CA PHE A 76 2.19 -6.34 18.62
C PHE A 76 3.02 -6.72 17.39
N GLN A 77 2.60 -6.31 16.18
CA GLN A 77 3.36 -6.54 14.96
C GLN A 77 4.63 -5.69 14.94
N GLU A 78 5.73 -6.22 14.39
CA GLU A 78 7.00 -5.51 14.22
C GLU A 78 6.87 -4.31 13.26
N ASP A 79 7.69 -3.31 13.49
CA ASP A 79 7.75 -2.10 12.66
C ASP A 79 8.57 -2.37 11.39
N THR A 80 7.90 -2.85 10.34
CA THR A 80 8.51 -3.23 9.05
C THR A 80 8.07 -2.35 7.88
N ALA A 81 8.81 -2.38 6.77
CA ALA A 81 8.40 -1.80 5.50
C ALA A 81 7.08 -2.41 5.01
N GLU A 82 6.87 -3.70 5.24
CA GLU A 82 5.62 -4.38 4.90
C GLU A 82 4.43 -3.81 5.69
N LEU A 83 4.58 -3.61 7.01
CA LEU A 83 3.54 -2.98 7.82
C LEU A 83 3.18 -1.58 7.28
N LEU A 84 4.20 -0.79 6.95
CA LEU A 84 4.01 0.58 6.45
C LEU A 84 3.30 0.58 5.10
N LEU A 85 3.82 -0.15 4.12
CA LEU A 85 3.32 -0.12 2.75
C LEU A 85 1.97 -0.81 2.63
N MET A 86 1.83 -2.01 3.21
CA MET A 86 0.60 -2.79 3.09
C MET A 86 -0.50 -2.25 3.98
N GLY A 87 -0.19 -1.78 5.19
CA GLY A 87 -1.16 -1.14 6.07
C GLY A 87 -1.75 0.12 5.44
N SER A 88 -0.91 0.98 4.85
CA SER A 88 -1.37 2.20 4.18
C SER A 88 -2.19 1.90 2.92
N LEU A 89 -1.76 0.95 2.09
CA LEU A 89 -2.52 0.51 0.91
C LEU A 89 -3.88 -0.06 1.31
N HIS A 90 -3.91 -0.95 2.29
CA HIS A 90 -5.15 -1.54 2.79
C HIS A 90 -6.11 -0.46 3.29
N ASN A 91 -5.64 0.43 4.16
CA ASN A 91 -6.46 1.49 4.73
C ASN A 91 -7.03 2.41 3.64
N HIS A 92 -6.23 2.74 2.63
CA HIS A 92 -6.72 3.58 1.53
C HIS A 92 -7.76 2.87 0.66
N ILE A 93 -7.56 1.59 0.33
CA ILE A 93 -8.55 0.77 -0.39
C ILE A 93 -9.86 0.68 0.42
N GLN A 94 -9.78 0.49 1.73
CA GLN A 94 -10.97 0.49 2.60
C GLN A 94 -11.69 1.84 2.61
N GLN A 95 -10.96 2.96 2.59
CA GLN A 95 -11.56 4.29 2.46
C GLN A 95 -12.30 4.45 1.13
N LEU A 96 -11.70 4.01 0.03
CA LEU A 96 -12.36 4.03 -1.28
C LEU A 96 -13.66 3.21 -1.28
N TYR A 97 -13.66 2.01 -0.70
CA TYR A 97 -14.89 1.22 -0.53
C TYR A 97 -15.95 1.93 0.30
N LYS A 98 -15.57 2.56 1.41
CA LYS A 98 -16.51 3.33 2.26
C LYS A 98 -17.09 4.53 1.50
N SER A 99 -16.29 5.22 0.70
CA SER A 99 -16.72 6.37 -0.11
C SER A 99 -17.57 5.98 -1.33
N ALA A 100 -17.42 4.76 -1.84
CA ALA A 100 -18.18 4.23 -2.97
C ALA A 100 -19.62 3.83 -2.62
N VAL A 101 -19.97 3.69 -1.34
CA VAL A 101 -21.32 3.34 -0.87
C VAL A 101 -22.06 4.62 -0.45
N PRO A 102 -23.01 5.15 -1.25
CA PRO A 102 -23.84 6.26 -0.82
C PRO A 102 -24.95 5.72 0.10
N GLY A 103 -24.94 6.11 1.39
CA GLY A 103 -26.13 5.94 2.24
C GLY A 103 -25.97 5.26 3.60
N SER A 104 -24.75 5.05 4.14
CA SER A 104 -24.62 4.69 5.56
C SER A 104 -24.74 5.94 6.44
N THR A 105 -25.92 6.56 6.43
CA THR A 105 -26.38 7.33 7.59
C THR A 105 -26.37 6.35 8.76
N PHE A 106 -25.42 6.54 9.68
CA PHE A 106 -25.48 6.00 11.02
C PHE A 106 -26.81 6.50 11.60
N LEU A 107 -27.84 5.66 11.55
CA LEU A 107 -29.08 5.90 12.26
C LEU A 107 -28.71 5.80 13.74
N ASP A 108 -28.59 6.98 14.33
CA ASP A 108 -28.71 7.25 15.74
C ASP A 108 -30.02 6.58 16.22
N ARG A 109 -29.93 5.32 16.66
CA ARG A 109 -31.00 4.68 17.41
C ARG A 109 -30.82 5.08 18.87
N HIS A 110 -31.17 6.31 19.14
CA HIS A 110 -31.97 6.56 20.34
C HIS A 110 -33.29 5.83 20.13
N ASP A 111 -33.56 4.81 20.94
CA ASP A 111 -34.89 4.44 21.41
C ASP A 111 -34.79 3.24 22.38
N GLY A 112 -35.22 3.47 23.63
CA GLY A 112 -35.44 2.44 24.66
C GLY A 112 -34.94 2.85 26.04
#